data_AF-A0A2E7D128-F1
#
_entry.id   AF-A0A2E7D128-F1
#
_cell.length_a   1.000
_cell.length_b   1.000
_cell.length_c   1.000
_cell.angle_alpha   90.00
_cell.angle_beta   90.00
_cell.angle_gamma   90.00
#
_symmetry.space_group_name_H-M   'P 1'
#
loop_
_entity.id
_entity.type
_entity.pdbx_description
1 polymer ?
#
loop_
_entity_poly.entity_id
_entity_poly.type
_entity_poly.pdbx_seq_one_letter_code
_entity_poly.pdbx_strand_id
1 'polypeptide(L)'
;MSMIYPLLVVFTQSKEDVLDVIASRDGKAIVQDSELHPIVMKHQAEVEQKYVEGKCKLATFTKWCEVNSSAAEKMFPNWRYAAVRWDEKRNPKWKKPVSLAARLSKTLVIDAKRKKIVAELYGWGNYEAFGKLIVDRRVKIKDAKQARLVWTAFCELHRKFSPTAKIERASDNEWRLGISSYDQTVASSTKAKTVVTRTHYTRVTTDPKTSRMLTWKSIVETSNKREVAIDR
;
A
#
# COMPACT_ATOMS: atom_id res chain seq x y z
N MET A 1 -33.94 -16.70 6.34
CA MET A 1 -32.80 -16.51 5.42
C MET A 1 -32.28 -15.09 5.59
N SER A 2 -31.27 -14.87 6.43
CA SER A 2 -30.67 -13.55 6.64
C SER A 2 -29.44 -13.38 5.75
N MET A 3 -29.49 -12.37 4.87
CA MET A 3 -28.33 -11.89 4.12
C MET A 3 -27.32 -11.27 5.07
N ILE A 4 -26.12 -11.84 5.11
CA ILE A 4 -24.96 -11.24 5.79
C ILE A 4 -24.28 -10.34 4.75
N TYR A 5 -24.43 -9.02 4.86
CA TYR A 5 -23.61 -8.06 4.14
C TYR A 5 -22.21 -8.01 4.78
N PRO A 6 -21.11 -7.98 3.99
CA PRO A 6 -19.80 -7.70 4.55
C PRO A 6 -19.74 -6.24 4.99
N LEU A 7 -19.63 -6.03 6.31
CA LEU A 7 -19.41 -4.72 6.92
C LEU A 7 -18.04 -4.20 6.46
N LEU A 8 -18.03 -3.20 5.58
CA LEU A 8 -16.86 -2.43 5.23
C LEU A 8 -16.42 -1.68 6.49
N VAL A 9 -15.31 -2.09 7.13
CA VAL A 9 -14.74 -1.36 8.27
C VAL A 9 -14.15 -0.06 7.72
N VAL A 10 -14.94 1.01 7.85
CA VAL A 10 -14.48 2.38 7.59
C VAL A 10 -13.67 2.82 8.80
N PHE A 11 -12.34 2.88 8.66
CA PHE A 11 -11.53 3.69 9.56
C PHE A 11 -11.99 5.15 9.42
N THR A 12 -12.75 5.64 10.38
CA THR A 12 -13.12 7.06 10.54
C THR A 12 -12.12 7.74 11.47
N GLN A 13 -10.94 8.05 10.95
CA GLN A 13 -10.25 9.27 11.35
C GLN A 13 -10.57 10.31 10.28
N SER A 14 -10.85 11.55 10.66
CA SER A 14 -11.22 12.64 9.75
C SER A 14 -10.26 12.67 8.55
N LYS A 15 -10.80 12.29 7.38
CA LYS A 15 -10.06 11.87 6.17
C LYS A 15 -9.62 13.03 5.28
N GLU A 16 -9.91 14.26 5.66
CA GLU A 16 -9.75 15.43 4.79
C GLU A 16 -8.42 16.16 5.03
N ASP A 17 -7.97 16.33 6.27
CA ASP A 17 -6.72 17.06 6.54
C ASP A 17 -5.46 16.19 6.51
N VAL A 18 -5.56 14.89 6.78
CA VAL A 18 -4.36 14.04 6.92
C VAL A 18 -3.71 13.76 5.55
N LEU A 19 -4.45 13.71 4.43
CA LEU A 19 -3.90 13.25 3.15
C LEU A 19 -3.28 14.36 2.27
N ASP A 20 -3.79 15.59 2.36
CA ASP A 20 -3.17 16.77 1.72
C ASP A 20 -1.91 17.20 2.48
N VAL A 21 -1.86 16.98 3.79
CA VAL A 21 -0.64 17.11 4.60
C VAL A 21 0.43 16.09 4.17
N ILE A 22 0.10 14.85 3.79
CA ILE A 22 1.13 13.89 3.32
C ILE A 22 1.53 14.16 1.86
N ALA A 23 0.71 14.83 1.05
CA ALA A 23 1.14 15.26 -0.30
C ALA A 23 2.18 16.39 -0.23
N SER A 24 2.05 17.23 0.79
CA SER A 24 2.82 18.46 0.98
C SER A 24 4.00 18.34 1.93
N ARG A 25 4.09 17.29 2.77
CA ARG A 25 5.16 17.22 3.80
C ARG A 25 6.52 16.66 3.37
N ASP A 26 6.63 15.71 2.44
CA ASP A 26 7.92 14.99 2.29
C ASP A 26 8.42 14.76 0.84
N GLY A 27 7.74 15.27 -0.18
CA GLY A 27 8.10 15.02 -1.59
C GLY A 27 8.34 16.29 -2.40
N LYS A 28 9.50 16.39 -3.06
CA LYS A 28 9.78 17.49 -4.01
C LYS A 28 8.86 17.36 -5.22
N ALA A 29 8.25 18.46 -5.66
CA ALA A 29 7.45 18.45 -6.89
C ALA A 29 8.33 18.02 -8.08
N ILE A 30 7.82 17.12 -8.93
CA ILE A 30 8.51 16.75 -10.18
C ILE A 30 8.22 17.86 -11.19
N VAL A 31 9.22 18.71 -11.40
CA VAL A 31 9.19 19.81 -12.39
C VAL A 31 9.71 19.33 -13.75
N GLN A 32 9.53 20.14 -14.78
CA GLN A 32 9.89 19.81 -16.17
C GLN A 32 11.36 19.37 -16.34
N ASP A 33 12.27 19.96 -15.56
CA ASP A 33 13.71 19.67 -15.61
C ASP A 33 14.14 18.45 -14.77
N SER A 34 13.21 17.81 -14.06
CA SER A 34 13.51 16.58 -13.31
C SER A 34 13.77 15.41 -14.26
N GLU A 35 14.76 14.57 -13.94
CA GLU A 35 15.04 13.33 -14.68
C GLU A 35 13.85 12.36 -14.71
N LEU A 36 12.94 12.48 -13.74
CA LEU A 36 11.74 11.65 -13.63
C LEU A 36 10.59 12.16 -14.50
N HIS A 37 10.59 13.45 -14.85
CA HIS A 37 9.51 14.10 -15.58
C HIS A 37 9.11 13.36 -16.87
N PRO A 38 10.02 13.03 -17.82
CA PRO A 38 9.64 12.32 -19.04
C PRO A 38 9.07 10.92 -18.77
N ILE A 39 9.51 10.26 -17.71
CA ILE A 39 9.04 8.91 -17.34
C ILE A 39 7.62 8.98 -16.78
N VAL A 40 7.37 9.92 -15.86
CA VAL A 40 6.05 10.10 -15.25
C VAL A 40 5.04 10.63 -16.26
N MET A 41 5.45 11.54 -17.15
CA MET A 41 4.61 12.05 -18.24
C MET A 41 4.17 10.93 -19.19
N LYS A 42 5.12 10.11 -19.66
CA LYS A 42 4.79 8.94 -20.50
C LYS A 42 3.78 8.03 -19.80
N HIS A 43 4.02 7.77 -18.52
CA HIS A 43 3.15 6.93 -17.73
C HIS A 43 1.74 7.51 -17.55
N GLN A 44 1.61 8.82 -17.31
CA GLN A 44 0.31 9.49 -17.26
C GLN A 44 -0.43 9.33 -18.59
N ALA A 45 0.23 9.56 -19.72
CA ALA A 45 -0.37 9.40 -21.05
C ALA A 45 -0.88 7.96 -21.28
N GLU A 46 -0.13 6.95 -20.86
CA GLU A 46 -0.56 5.54 -20.92
C GLU A 46 -1.82 5.27 -20.07
N VAL A 47 -1.93 5.88 -18.89
CA VAL A 47 -3.13 5.75 -18.05
C VAL A 47 -4.31 6.48 -18.69
N GLU A 48 -4.13 7.73 -19.14
CA GLU A 48 -5.16 8.51 -19.82
C GLU A 48 -5.71 7.78 -21.04
N GLN A 49 -4.83 7.18 -21.84
CA GLN A 49 -5.21 6.38 -23.00
C GLN A 49 -6.11 5.18 -22.62
N LYS A 50 -5.79 4.46 -21.54
CA LYS A 50 -6.66 3.37 -21.03
C LYS A 50 -8.05 3.87 -20.64
N TYR A 51 -8.14 5.07 -20.07
CA TYR A 51 -9.43 5.69 -19.72
C TYR A 51 -10.22 6.09 -20.98
N VAL A 52 -9.55 6.67 -21.98
CA VAL A 52 -10.14 7.01 -23.29
C VAL A 52 -10.70 5.77 -23.97
N GLU A 53 -9.94 4.67 -24.00
CA GLU A 53 -10.36 3.38 -24.56
C GLU A 53 -11.55 2.78 -23.81
N GLY A 54 -11.58 2.94 -22.48
CA GLY A 54 -12.72 2.54 -21.64
C GLY A 54 -13.99 3.37 -21.84
N LYS A 55 -13.90 4.54 -22.50
CA LYS A 55 -14.98 5.47 -22.92
C LYS A 55 -15.88 6.05 -21.82
N CYS A 56 -16.02 5.43 -20.66
CA CYS A 56 -16.98 5.82 -19.63
C CYS A 56 -16.44 6.85 -18.62
N LYS A 57 -15.12 6.92 -18.47
CA LYS A 57 -14.42 7.70 -17.45
C LYS A 57 -13.24 8.45 -18.06
N LEU A 58 -12.77 9.47 -17.35
CA LEU A 58 -11.57 10.25 -17.63
C LEU A 58 -10.71 10.27 -16.36
N ALA A 59 -9.40 10.22 -16.50
CA ALA A 59 -8.48 10.46 -15.39
C ALA A 59 -8.17 11.95 -15.29
N THR A 60 -8.13 12.50 -14.08
CA THR A 60 -7.66 13.86 -13.80
C THR A 60 -6.50 13.78 -12.81
N PHE A 61 -5.29 14.03 -13.29
CA PHE A 61 -4.10 13.95 -12.47
C PHE A 61 -3.88 15.20 -11.63
N THR A 62 -3.34 15.00 -10.44
CA THR A 62 -2.77 16.08 -9.64
C THR A 62 -1.25 16.17 -9.88
N LYS A 63 -0.60 17.19 -9.31
CA LYS A 63 0.85 17.36 -9.44
C LYS A 63 1.59 16.12 -8.94
N TRP A 64 2.58 15.67 -9.71
CA TRP A 64 3.45 14.56 -9.33
C TRP A 64 4.49 15.02 -8.32
N CYS A 65 4.89 14.13 -7.43
CA CYS A 65 5.97 14.39 -6.48
C CYS A 65 6.94 13.22 -6.38
N GLU A 66 8.20 13.53 -6.08
CA GLU A 66 9.21 12.56 -5.71
C GLU A 66 8.86 11.98 -4.34
N VAL A 67 9.07 10.68 -4.17
CA VAL A 67 8.90 10.00 -2.88
C VAL A 67 10.28 9.73 -2.32
N ASN A 68 10.62 10.41 -1.23
CA ASN A 68 11.85 10.16 -0.50
C ASN A 68 11.67 8.92 0.37
N SER A 69 12.52 7.92 0.20
CA SER A 69 12.50 6.69 1.00
C SER A 69 13.92 6.26 1.34
N SER A 70 14.41 6.73 2.48
CA SER A 70 15.77 6.41 2.94
C SER A 70 16.00 4.90 3.10
N ALA A 71 14.95 4.15 3.43
CA ALA A 71 15.03 2.69 3.54
C ALA A 71 15.10 2.02 2.17
N ALA A 72 14.27 2.45 1.22
CA ALA A 72 14.27 1.88 -0.12
C ALA A 72 15.55 2.24 -0.89
N GLU A 73 16.09 3.45 -0.71
CA GLU A 73 17.38 3.88 -1.27
C GLU A 73 18.56 3.03 -0.76
N LYS A 74 18.56 2.64 0.51
CA LYS A 74 19.56 1.70 1.06
C LYS A 74 19.46 0.32 0.41
N MET A 75 18.25 -0.13 0.07
CA MET A 75 18.03 -1.42 -0.59
C MET A 75 18.34 -1.36 -2.10
N PHE A 76 18.04 -0.23 -2.73
CA PHE A 76 18.13 -0.04 -4.17
C PHE A 76 18.67 1.37 -4.51
N PRO A 77 19.99 1.61 -4.42
CA PRO A 77 20.56 2.96 -4.52
C PRO A 77 20.33 3.68 -5.85
N ASN A 78 20.16 2.91 -6.92
CA ASN A 78 19.92 3.43 -8.28
C ASN A 78 18.44 3.64 -8.58
N TRP A 79 17.54 3.40 -7.63
CA TRP A 79 16.12 3.59 -7.83
C TRP A 79 15.67 4.95 -7.33
N ARG A 80 14.64 5.47 -7.99
CA ARG A 80 13.93 6.69 -7.65
C ARG A 80 12.45 6.38 -7.62
N TYR A 81 11.70 7.20 -6.90
CA TYR A 81 10.30 6.92 -6.61
C TYR A 81 9.47 8.16 -6.91
N ALA A 82 8.37 7.98 -7.63
CA ALA A 82 7.46 9.06 -8.00
C ALA A 82 6.04 8.70 -7.60
N ALA A 83 5.38 9.56 -6.83
CA ALA A 83 3.96 9.43 -6.53
C ALA A 83 3.14 10.08 -7.64
N VAL A 84 2.24 9.29 -8.22
CA VAL A 84 1.28 9.71 -9.22
C VAL A 84 -0.11 9.52 -8.64
N ARG A 85 -0.92 10.58 -8.72
CA ARG A 85 -2.26 10.62 -8.15
C ARG A 85 -3.25 11.15 -9.18
N TRP A 86 -4.44 10.57 -9.20
CA TRP A 86 -5.53 11.03 -10.06
C TRP A 86 -6.89 10.71 -9.46
N ASP A 87 -7.89 11.42 -9.95
CA ASP A 87 -9.30 11.14 -9.73
C ASP A 87 -9.95 10.66 -11.02
N GLU A 88 -11.00 9.86 -10.89
CA GLU A 88 -11.87 9.54 -12.02
C GLU A 88 -12.99 10.56 -12.13
N LYS A 89 -13.19 11.08 -13.34
CA LYS A 89 -14.36 11.87 -13.71
C LYS A 89 -15.20 11.10 -14.71
N ARG A 90 -16.52 11.32 -14.69
CA ARG A 90 -17.40 10.77 -15.71
C ARG A 90 -17.08 11.41 -17.07
N ASN A 91 -17.01 10.61 -18.13
CA ASN A 91 -16.96 11.15 -19.48
C ASN A 91 -18.31 11.82 -19.82
N PRO A 92 -18.37 13.12 -20.19
CA PRO A 92 -19.62 13.81 -20.52
C PRO A 92 -20.44 13.16 -21.66
N LYS A 93 -19.76 12.44 -22.56
CA LYS A 93 -20.41 11.71 -23.66
C LYS A 93 -21.08 10.40 -23.20
N TRP A 94 -20.72 9.89 -22.02
CA TRP A 94 -21.27 8.65 -21.47
C TRP A 94 -22.57 8.90 -20.73
N LYS A 95 -23.68 8.26 -21.15
CA LYS A 95 -25.02 8.53 -20.62
C LYS A 95 -25.46 7.63 -19.46
N LYS A 96 -24.84 6.46 -19.29
CA LYS A 96 -25.20 5.50 -18.22
C LYS A 96 -24.55 5.87 -16.87
N PRO A 97 -25.10 5.40 -15.73
CA PRO A 97 -24.42 5.48 -14.44
C PRO A 97 -23.02 4.86 -14.51
N VAL A 98 -22.08 5.46 -13.77
CA VAL A 98 -20.70 4.99 -13.68
C VAL A 98 -20.21 5.18 -12.25
N SER A 99 -19.58 4.14 -11.69
CA SER A 99 -18.91 4.24 -10.41
C SER A 99 -17.57 4.95 -10.61
N LEU A 100 -17.31 6.00 -9.83
CA LEU A 100 -16.07 6.78 -9.90
C LEU A 100 -15.23 6.52 -8.65
N ALA A 101 -13.92 6.38 -8.85
CA ALA A 101 -12.95 6.37 -7.77
C ALA A 101 -12.27 7.73 -7.63
N ALA A 102 -12.05 8.15 -6.40
CA ALA A 102 -11.28 9.34 -6.07
C ALA A 102 -10.01 8.94 -5.30
N ARG A 103 -9.00 9.81 -5.34
CA ARG A 103 -7.72 9.71 -4.64
C ARG A 103 -6.96 8.43 -5.02
N LEU A 104 -7.08 8.02 -6.29
CA LEU A 104 -6.27 6.95 -6.83
C LEU A 104 -4.82 7.39 -6.77
N SER A 105 -3.95 6.49 -6.31
CA SER A 105 -2.55 6.81 -6.12
C SER A 105 -1.67 5.58 -6.29
N LYS A 106 -0.50 5.80 -6.86
CA LYS A 106 0.57 4.83 -6.90
C LYS A 106 1.93 5.48 -6.79
N THR A 107 2.87 4.71 -6.28
CA THR A 107 4.29 5.01 -6.30
C THR A 107 4.91 4.22 -7.44
N LEU A 108 5.44 4.93 -8.43
CA LEU A 108 6.26 4.36 -9.49
C LEU A 108 7.66 4.11 -8.95
N VAL A 109 8.16 2.90 -9.09
CA VAL A 109 9.56 2.57 -8.82
C VAL A 109 10.32 2.64 -10.14
N ILE A 110 11.30 3.53 -10.20
CA ILE A 110 12.02 3.87 -11.43
C ILE A 110 13.49 3.49 -11.26
N ASP A 111 14.01 2.65 -12.15
CA ASP A 111 15.45 2.42 -12.26
C ASP A 111 16.08 3.60 -13.00
N ALA A 112 16.77 4.49 -12.26
CA ALA A 112 17.33 5.72 -12.81
C ALA A 112 18.40 5.44 -13.87
N LYS A 113 19.18 4.37 -13.69
CA LYS A 113 20.22 3.97 -14.66
C LYS A 113 19.60 3.56 -16.00
N ARG A 114 18.47 2.84 -15.96
CA ARG A 114 17.79 2.36 -17.16
C ARG A 114 16.70 3.30 -17.67
N LYS A 115 16.35 4.33 -16.90
CA LYS A 115 15.22 5.24 -17.13
C LYS A 115 13.91 4.49 -17.40
N LYS A 116 13.64 3.45 -16.60
CA LYS A 116 12.47 2.56 -16.77
C LYS A 116 11.73 2.36 -15.46
N ILE A 117 10.40 2.32 -15.55
CA ILE A 117 9.54 1.86 -14.46
C ILE A 117 9.76 0.36 -14.28
N VAL A 118 10.11 -0.06 -13.06
CA VAL A 118 10.33 -1.48 -12.71
C VAL A 118 9.22 -2.05 -11.85
N ALA A 119 8.41 -1.20 -11.21
CA ALA A 119 7.20 -1.59 -10.51
C ALA A 119 6.24 -0.42 -10.34
N GLU A 120 4.95 -0.74 -10.21
CA GLU A 120 3.90 0.19 -9.83
C GLU A 120 3.29 -0.29 -8.51
N LEU A 121 3.41 0.52 -7.47
CA LEU A 121 2.94 0.19 -6.12
C LEU A 121 1.71 1.03 -5.80
N TYR A 122 0.52 0.41 -5.75
CA TYR A 122 -0.69 1.16 -5.44
C TYR A 122 -0.72 1.54 -3.95
N GLY A 123 -1.15 2.76 -3.63
CA GLY A 123 -1.22 3.23 -2.24
C GLY A 123 -2.19 2.40 -1.37
N TRP A 124 -3.13 1.69 -2.00
CA TRP A 124 -4.14 0.86 -1.35
C TRP A 124 -4.34 -0.45 -2.10
N GLY A 125 -4.50 -1.55 -1.35
CA GLY A 125 -5.06 -2.80 -1.87
C GLY A 125 -4.14 -3.71 -2.69
N ASN A 126 -2.97 -3.24 -3.14
CA ASN A 126 -1.99 -4.07 -3.87
C ASN A 126 -0.62 -3.99 -3.18
N TYR A 127 -0.49 -4.69 -2.05
CA TYR A 127 0.79 -4.81 -1.34
C TYR A 127 1.66 -5.94 -1.91
N GLU A 128 1.05 -6.80 -2.73
CA GLU A 128 1.66 -7.93 -3.42
C GLU A 128 2.68 -7.46 -4.46
N ALA A 129 2.45 -6.33 -5.13
CA ALA A 129 3.41 -5.77 -6.08
C ALA A 129 4.78 -5.48 -5.45
N PHE A 130 4.80 -4.97 -4.21
CA PHE A 130 6.04 -4.78 -3.47
C PHE A 130 6.68 -6.09 -3.06
N GLY A 131 5.85 -7.03 -2.58
CA GLY A 131 6.28 -8.39 -2.28
C GLY A 131 6.94 -9.10 -3.47
N LYS A 132 6.37 -8.94 -4.67
CA LYS A 132 6.93 -9.46 -5.91
C LYS A 132 8.25 -8.77 -6.24
N LEU A 133 8.31 -7.44 -6.15
CA LEU A 133 9.49 -6.66 -6.46
C LEU A 133 10.71 -7.10 -5.64
N ILE A 134 10.56 -7.24 -4.32
CA ILE A 134 11.66 -7.63 -3.44
C ILE A 134 12.08 -9.10 -3.62
N VAL A 135 11.13 -10.00 -3.95
CA VAL A 135 11.43 -11.41 -4.28
C VAL A 135 12.19 -11.50 -5.60
N ASP A 136 11.73 -10.82 -6.66
CA ASP A 136 12.40 -10.80 -7.97
C ASP A 136 13.83 -10.24 -7.86
N ARG A 137 14.05 -9.27 -6.95
CA ARG A 137 15.38 -8.71 -6.67
C ARG A 137 16.20 -9.50 -5.65
N ARG A 138 15.68 -10.63 -5.15
CA ARG A 138 16.38 -11.53 -4.23
C ARG A 138 16.90 -10.81 -2.99
N VAL A 139 16.10 -9.86 -2.47
CA VAL A 139 16.39 -9.16 -1.21
C VAL A 139 16.62 -10.19 -0.10
N LYS A 140 17.57 -9.91 0.79
CA LYS A 140 17.91 -10.80 1.90
C LYS A 140 17.43 -10.25 3.23
N ILE A 141 16.91 -11.13 4.10
CA ILE A 141 16.59 -10.83 5.49
C ILE A 141 17.28 -11.87 6.39
N LYS A 142 18.43 -11.48 6.95
CA LYS A 142 19.25 -12.30 7.85
C LYS A 142 18.97 -12.02 9.32
N ASP A 143 18.53 -10.80 9.61
CA ASP A 143 18.40 -10.28 10.97
C ASP A 143 17.24 -9.27 11.06
N ALA A 144 16.96 -8.85 12.30
CA ALA A 144 15.88 -7.92 12.59
C ALA A 144 16.10 -6.53 11.97
N LYS A 145 17.35 -6.12 11.76
CA LYS A 145 17.68 -4.82 11.14
C LYS A 145 17.30 -4.82 9.66
N GLN A 146 17.57 -5.90 8.94
CA GLN A 146 17.15 -6.08 7.56
C GLN A 146 15.62 -6.24 7.44
N ALA A 147 15.00 -7.00 8.35
CA ALA A 147 13.54 -7.12 8.40
C ALA A 147 12.88 -5.74 8.60
N ARG A 148 13.43 -4.94 9.52
CA ARG A 148 13.03 -3.55 9.74
C ARG A 148 13.22 -2.69 8.50
N LEU A 149 14.37 -2.78 7.84
CA LEU A 149 14.64 -2.02 6.62
C LEU A 149 13.59 -2.29 5.54
N VAL A 150 13.27 -3.57 5.29
CA VAL A 150 12.25 -3.95 4.31
C VAL A 150 10.87 -3.42 4.70
N TRP A 151 10.49 -3.54 5.97
CA TRP A 151 9.21 -3.01 6.46
C TRP A 151 9.13 -1.48 6.38
N THR A 152 10.19 -0.77 6.74
CA THR A 152 10.25 0.69 6.61
C THR A 152 10.15 1.11 5.15
N ALA A 153 10.87 0.46 4.22
CA ALA A 153 10.74 0.74 2.79
C ALA A 153 9.31 0.49 2.28
N PHE A 154 8.66 -0.60 2.72
CA PHE A 154 7.25 -0.85 2.42
C PHE A 154 6.36 0.30 2.92
N CYS A 155 6.52 0.72 4.18
CA CYS A 155 5.75 1.80 4.77
C CYS A 155 5.97 3.14 4.07
N GLU A 156 7.22 3.53 3.77
CA GLU A 156 7.55 4.79 3.09
C GLU A 156 6.94 4.81 1.68
N LEU A 157 7.11 3.74 0.90
CA LEU A 157 6.63 3.69 -0.49
C LEU A 157 5.09 3.59 -0.60
N HIS A 158 4.41 2.96 0.37
CA HIS A 158 2.93 2.91 0.42
C HIS A 158 2.33 3.97 1.35
N ARG A 159 3.17 4.83 1.93
CA ARG A 159 2.78 5.91 2.85
C ARG A 159 1.94 5.41 4.03
N LYS A 160 2.39 4.31 4.63
CA LYS A 160 1.80 3.73 5.85
C LYS A 160 2.49 4.30 7.08
N PHE A 161 1.70 4.62 8.09
CA PHE A 161 2.14 5.27 9.33
C PHE A 161 2.60 4.30 10.41
N SER A 162 3.20 3.17 10.04
CA SER A 162 3.59 2.14 10.99
C SER A 162 5.02 1.58 10.80
N PRO A 163 6.04 2.41 10.47
CA PRO A 163 7.41 1.91 10.27
C PRO A 163 7.99 1.30 11.55
N THR A 164 7.46 1.65 12.73
CA THR A 164 7.86 1.15 14.06
C THR A 164 7.07 -0.05 14.54
N ALA A 165 6.07 -0.54 13.77
CA ALA A 165 5.26 -1.68 14.15
C ALA A 165 6.12 -2.92 14.48
N LYS A 166 5.60 -3.81 15.33
CA LYS A 166 6.38 -4.96 15.82
C LYS A 166 6.83 -5.85 14.66
N ILE A 167 8.06 -6.35 14.76
CA ILE A 167 8.64 -7.32 13.85
C ILE A 167 9.11 -8.50 14.69
N GLU A 168 8.89 -9.70 14.21
CA GLU A 168 9.21 -10.93 14.92
C GLU A 168 9.77 -11.98 13.96
N ARG A 169 10.79 -12.70 14.40
CA ARG A 169 11.26 -13.90 13.71
C ARG A 169 10.47 -15.08 14.27
N ALA A 170 9.59 -15.65 13.46
CA ALA A 170 8.71 -16.75 13.89
C ALA A 170 9.40 -18.12 13.79
N SER A 171 10.39 -18.26 12.91
CA SER A 171 11.22 -19.46 12.77
C SER A 171 12.54 -19.12 12.08
N ASP A 172 13.38 -20.12 11.82
CA ASP A 172 14.63 -19.92 11.07
C ASP A 172 14.44 -19.32 9.68
N ASN A 173 13.29 -19.57 9.05
CA ASN A 173 12.99 -19.14 7.70
C ASN A 173 11.79 -18.19 7.59
N GLU A 174 11.11 -17.84 8.69
CA GLU A 174 9.91 -17.00 8.69
C GLU A 174 10.08 -15.73 9.52
N TRP A 175 9.66 -14.60 8.93
CA TRP A 175 9.51 -13.31 9.59
C TRP A 175 8.07 -12.83 9.52
N ARG A 176 7.62 -12.19 10.60
CA ARG A 176 6.34 -11.49 10.70
C ARG A 176 6.63 -10.00 10.81
N LEU A 177 6.26 -9.23 9.80
CA LEU A 177 6.54 -7.80 9.71
C LEU A 177 5.26 -7.00 9.96
N GLY A 178 5.37 -5.87 10.65
CA GLY A 178 4.25 -4.94 10.79
C GLY A 178 3.10 -5.46 11.64
N ILE A 179 3.40 -6.23 12.68
CA ILE A 179 2.39 -6.87 13.52
C ILE A 179 1.58 -5.80 14.26
N SER A 180 0.26 -5.83 14.07
CA SER A 180 -0.71 -5.01 14.80
C SER A 180 -1.91 -5.86 15.20
N SER A 181 -2.41 -5.66 16.41
CA SER A 181 -3.57 -6.37 16.94
C SER A 181 -4.61 -5.40 17.44
N TYR A 182 -5.88 -5.68 17.15
CA TYR A 182 -7.00 -4.91 17.68
C TYR A 182 -8.23 -5.77 17.84
N ASP A 183 -9.10 -5.38 18.75
CA ASP A 183 -10.38 -6.03 18.95
C ASP A 183 -11.41 -5.56 17.93
N GLN A 184 -12.14 -6.51 17.34
CA GLN A 184 -13.16 -6.28 16.34
C GLN A 184 -14.46 -6.96 16.77
N THR A 185 -15.56 -6.20 16.78
CA THR A 185 -16.91 -6.76 16.88
C THR A 185 -17.24 -7.49 15.59
N VAL A 186 -17.53 -8.79 15.68
CA VAL A 186 -17.90 -9.65 14.52
C VAL A 186 -19.37 -10.03 14.49
N ALA A 187 -20.05 -9.92 15.64
CA ALA A 187 -21.49 -10.09 15.75
C ALA A 187 -22.00 -9.20 16.89
N SER A 188 -23.25 -8.75 16.77
CA SER A 188 -23.91 -7.97 17.80
C SER A 188 -25.37 -8.39 17.93
N SER A 189 -25.85 -8.37 19.17
CA SER A 189 -27.25 -8.55 19.54
C SER A 189 -27.72 -7.35 20.39
N THR A 190 -28.95 -7.38 20.90
CA THR A 190 -29.48 -6.36 21.80
C THR A 190 -28.91 -6.40 23.22
N LYS A 191 -28.25 -7.51 23.61
CA LYS A 191 -27.74 -7.73 24.98
C LYS A 191 -26.21 -7.88 25.04
N ALA A 192 -25.60 -8.34 23.96
CA ALA A 192 -24.17 -8.62 23.93
C ALA A 192 -23.58 -8.42 22.52
N LYS A 193 -22.28 -8.14 22.47
CA LYS A 193 -21.46 -8.15 21.27
C LYS A 193 -20.41 -9.26 21.35
N THR A 194 -20.20 -9.97 20.25
CA THR A 194 -19.09 -10.91 20.10
C THR A 194 -17.88 -10.17 19.57
N VAL A 195 -16.81 -10.16 20.35
CA VAL A 195 -15.54 -9.50 20.02
C VAL A 195 -14.49 -10.58 19.78
N VAL A 196 -13.66 -10.40 18.74
CA VAL A 196 -12.47 -11.21 18.48
C VAL A 196 -11.26 -10.28 18.41
N THR A 197 -10.07 -10.78 18.72
CA THR A 197 -8.83 -10.06 18.42
C THR A 197 -8.39 -10.42 17.00
N ARG A 198 -8.22 -9.41 16.14
CA ARG A 198 -7.61 -9.53 14.82
C ARG A 198 -6.15 -9.12 14.90
N THR A 199 -5.25 -9.97 14.43
CA THR A 199 -3.83 -9.67 14.30
C THR A 199 -3.45 -9.61 12.83
N HIS A 200 -3.01 -8.45 12.37
CA HIS A 200 -2.56 -8.19 11.01
C HIS A 200 -1.05 -8.17 10.97
N TYR A 201 -0.45 -8.86 10.00
CA TYR A 201 0.98 -8.78 9.74
C TYR A 201 1.30 -9.23 8.32
N THR A 202 2.51 -8.93 7.85
CA THR A 202 3.06 -9.50 6.63
C THR A 202 3.93 -10.70 6.98
N ARG A 203 3.58 -11.89 6.50
CA ARG A 203 4.44 -13.07 6.56
C ARG A 203 5.43 -13.05 5.41
N VAL A 204 6.70 -13.13 5.76
CA VAL A 204 7.81 -13.27 4.83
C VAL A 204 8.50 -14.59 5.08
N THR A 205 8.65 -15.40 4.03
CA THR A 205 9.51 -16.58 4.08
C THR A 205 10.82 -16.32 3.36
N THR A 206 11.89 -16.89 3.87
CA THR A 206 13.25 -16.78 3.33
C THR A 206 13.84 -18.15 3.04
N ASP A 207 14.74 -18.21 2.07
CA ASP A 207 15.55 -19.40 1.82
C ASP A 207 16.54 -19.59 2.98
N PRO A 208 16.58 -20.75 3.66
CA PRO A 208 17.39 -20.94 4.87
C PRO A 208 18.90 -20.86 4.60
N LYS A 209 19.36 -21.12 3.37
CA LYS A 209 20.79 -21.12 3.03
C LYS A 209 21.28 -19.73 2.63
N THR A 210 20.45 -18.96 1.94
CA THR A 210 20.84 -17.70 1.31
C THR A 210 20.19 -16.47 1.93
N SER A 211 19.21 -16.69 2.82
CA SER A 211 18.33 -15.71 3.45
C SER A 211 17.55 -14.85 2.45
N ARG A 212 17.47 -15.28 1.18
CA ARG A 212 16.72 -14.57 0.13
C ARG A 212 15.23 -14.70 0.39
N MET A 213 14.50 -13.60 0.23
CA MET A 213 13.05 -13.62 0.31
C MET A 213 12.45 -14.51 -0.78
N LEU A 214 11.55 -15.40 -0.37
CA LEU A 214 10.82 -16.32 -1.25
C LEU A 214 9.37 -15.88 -1.41
N THR A 215 8.74 -15.41 -0.33
CA THR A 215 7.34 -14.98 -0.34
C THR A 215 7.11 -13.73 0.50
N TRP A 216 6.03 -13.03 0.16
CA TRP A 216 5.47 -11.91 0.91
C TRP A 216 3.95 -12.07 0.88
N LYS A 217 3.31 -12.22 2.04
CA LYS A 217 1.86 -12.41 2.14
C LYS A 217 1.28 -11.62 3.30
N SER A 218 0.24 -10.85 3.04
CA SER A 218 -0.57 -10.22 4.09
C SER A 218 -1.39 -11.29 4.80
N ILE A 219 -1.30 -11.35 6.12
CA ILE A 219 -2.00 -12.32 6.97
C ILE A 219 -2.90 -11.57 7.95
N VAL A 220 -4.08 -12.16 8.20
CA VAL A 220 -4.98 -11.78 9.29
C VAL A 220 -5.27 -13.03 10.11
N GLU A 221 -4.77 -13.07 11.34
CA GLU A 221 -5.11 -14.10 12.31
C GLU A 221 -6.25 -13.62 13.20
N THR A 222 -7.06 -14.57 13.68
CA THR A 222 -8.21 -14.28 14.56
C THR A 222 -8.12 -15.14 15.80
N SER A 223 -8.20 -14.52 16.97
CA SER A 223 -8.08 -15.19 18.25
C SER A 223 -9.01 -14.55 19.29
N ASN A 224 -8.98 -15.08 20.52
CA ASN A 224 -9.61 -14.48 21.70
C ASN A 224 -11.08 -14.08 21.50
N LYS A 225 -11.88 -14.99 20.93
CA LYS A 225 -13.33 -14.80 20.80
C LYS A 225 -13.96 -14.72 22.19
N ARG A 226 -14.66 -13.64 22.47
CA ARG A 226 -15.35 -13.39 23.74
C ARG A 226 -16.65 -12.64 23.54
N GLU A 227 -17.57 -12.81 24.48
CA GLU A 227 -18.81 -12.03 24.54
C GLU A 227 -18.65 -10.90 25.55
N VAL A 228 -19.15 -9.73 25.17
CA VAL A 228 -19.12 -8.52 26.01
C VAL A 228 -20.56 -8.02 26.11
N ALA A 229 -21.06 -7.86 27.33
CA ALA A 229 -22.38 -7.27 27.56
C ALA A 229 -22.43 -5.84 26.99
N ILE A 230 -23.60 -5.45 26.49
CA ILE A 230 -23.86 -4.07 26.07
C ILE A 230 -24.58 -3.41 27.24
N ASP A 231 -23.83 -2.67 28.06
CA ASP A 231 -24.42 -1.85 29.12
C ASP A 231 -25.31 -0.78 28.47
N ARG A 232 -26.54 -0.67 28.98
CA ARG A 232 -27.55 0.29 28.55
C ARG A 232 -27.48 1.55 29.39
#